data_AF-A0A6B1GH69-F1
#
_entry.id   AF-A0A6B1GH69-F1
#
_cell.length_a   1.000
_cell.length_b   1.000
_cell.length_c   1.000
_cell.angle_alpha   90.00
_cell.angle_beta   90.00
_cell.angle_gamma   90.00
#
_symmetry.space_group_name_H-M   'P 1'
#
loop_
_entity.id
_entity.type
_entity.pdbx_description
1 polymer ?
#
loop_
_entity_poly.entity_id
_entity_poly.type
_entity_poly.pdbx_seq_one_letter_code
_entity_poly.pdbx_strand_id
1 'polypeptide(L)'
;MNEKQQFGLAAAAFVAGVAWGSFRHRRNGHAGALALLQGCEWFIAYGGAAVLITWLRDALDPAGEEGPDALVDERVTRIRRVVTEQSTED
;
A
#
# COMPACT_ATOMS: atom_id res chain seq x y z
N MET A 1 -0.44 10.02 -4.89
CA MET A 1 -0.56 10.19 -3.43
C MET A 1 0.44 9.25 -2.78
N ASN A 2 1.23 9.69 -1.80
CA ASN A 2 2.25 8.84 -1.17
C ASN A 2 1.57 7.76 -0.29
N GLU A 3 2.08 6.53 -0.26
CA GLU A 3 1.48 5.40 0.49
C GLU A 3 1.30 5.72 1.98
N LYS A 4 2.25 6.47 2.57
CA LYS A 4 2.13 6.95 3.95
C LYS A 4 0.93 7.87 4.17
N GLN A 5 0.62 8.71 3.18
CA GLN A 5 -0.53 9.62 3.22
C GLN A 5 -1.84 8.84 3.03
N GLN A 6 -1.85 7.85 2.12
CA GLN A 6 -2.99 6.97 1.92
C GLN A 6 -3.29 6.14 3.17
N PHE A 7 -2.27 5.59 3.83
CA PHE A 7 -2.44 4.90 5.10
C PHE A 7 -2.96 5.83 6.19
N GLY A 8 -2.38 7.02 6.33
CA GLY A 8 -2.83 8.01 7.31
C GLY A 8 -4.30 8.40 7.10
N LEU A 9 -4.73 8.54 5.85
CA LEU A 9 -6.11 8.85 5.50
C LEU A 9 -7.05 7.68 5.80
N ALA A 10 -6.65 6.45 5.46
CA ALA A 10 -7.42 5.25 5.78
C ALA A 10 -7.53 5.04 7.30
N ALA A 11 -6.45 5.27 8.06
CA ALA A 11 -6.45 5.19 9.52
C ALA A 11 -7.34 6.28 10.16
N ALA A 12 -7.31 7.51 9.63
CA ALA A 12 -8.23 8.56 10.05
C ALA A 12 -9.69 8.17 9.77
N ALA A 13 -9.96 7.58 8.60
CA ALA A 13 -11.27 7.07 8.25
C ALA A 13 -11.73 5.93 9.17
N PHE A 14 -10.83 5.03 9.56
CA PHE A 14 -11.11 3.99 10.56
C PHE A 14 -11.58 4.62 11.88
N VAL A 15 -10.80 5.56 12.43
CA VAL A 15 -11.12 6.21 13.71
C VAL A 15 -12.45 6.97 13.63
N ALA A 16 -12.67 7.70 12.53
CA ALA A 16 -13.93 8.39 12.29
C ALA A 16 -15.12 7.43 12.20
N GLY A 17 -14.94 6.29 11.52
CA GLY A 17 -15.95 5.24 11.40
C GLY A 17 -16.29 4.58 12.74
N VAL A 18 -15.27 4.32 13.58
CA VAL A 18 -15.47 3.81 14.95
C VAL A 18 -16.20 4.82 15.82
N ALA A 19 -15.80 6.10 15.79
CA ALA A 19 -16.44 7.15 16.56
C ALA A 19 -17.92 7.32 16.16
N TRP A 20 -18.19 7.34 14.86
CA TRP A 20 -19.54 7.42 14.31
C TRP A 20 -20.38 6.19 14.68
N GLY A 21 -19.83 4.99 14.50
CA GLY A 21 -20.50 3.73 14.83
C GLY A 21 -20.81 3.61 16.32
N SER A 22 -19.90 4.06 17.19
CA SER A 22 -20.11 4.11 18.64
C SER A 22 -21.26 5.03 19.01
N PHE A 23 -21.32 6.23 18.43
CA PHE A 23 -22.43 7.16 18.64
C PHE A 23 -23.77 6.61 18.13
N ARG A 24 -23.77 6.06 16.90
CA ARG A 24 -24.96 5.51 16.24
C ARG A 24 -25.52 4.29 16.97
N HIS A 25 -24.66 3.41 17.47
CA HIS A 25 -25.05 2.15 18.09
C HIS A 25 -25.04 2.14 19.61
N ARG A 26 -24.88 3.30 20.27
CA ARG A 26 -24.79 3.45 21.73
C ARG A 26 -25.91 2.79 22.55
N ARG A 27 -27.07 2.51 21.94
CA ARG A 27 -28.23 1.85 22.59
C ARG A 27 -28.34 0.36 22.30
N ASN A 28 -27.45 -0.19 21.47
CA ASN A 28 -27.41 -1.60 21.13
C ASN A 28 -26.44 -2.33 22.08
N GLY A 29 -26.81 -3.53 22.56
CA GLY A 29 -25.92 -4.36 23.38
C GLY A 29 -24.60 -4.75 22.69
N HIS A 30 -24.56 -4.66 21.36
CA HIS A 30 -23.39 -4.96 20.53
C HIS A 30 -22.70 -3.68 19.98
N ALA A 31 -22.85 -2.54 20.64
CA ALA A 31 -22.35 -1.24 20.16
C ALA A 31 -20.86 -1.28 19.76
N GLY A 32 -20.01 -1.92 20.57
CA GLY A 32 -18.58 -2.01 20.31
C GLY A 32 -18.25 -2.79 19.02
N ALA A 33 -18.90 -3.94 18.81
CA ALA A 33 -18.67 -4.75 17.62
C ALA A 33 -19.13 -4.03 16.33
N LEU A 34 -20.29 -3.37 16.37
CA LEU A 34 -20.80 -2.61 15.23
C LEU A 34 -19.95 -1.37 14.93
N ALA A 35 -19.41 -0.71 15.96
CA ALA A 35 -18.50 0.42 15.79
C ALA A 35 -17.19 -0.01 15.11
N LEU A 36 -16.61 -1.15 15.52
CA LEU A 36 -15.42 -1.70 14.88
C LEU A 36 -15.70 -2.10 13.43
N LEU A 37 -16.84 -2.75 13.15
CA LEU A 37 -17.23 -3.09 11.79
C LEU A 37 -17.34 -1.83 10.91
N GLN A 38 -17.98 -0.77 11.41
CA GLN A 38 -18.10 0.50 10.70
C GLN A 38 -16.73 1.15 10.42
N GLY A 39 -15.80 1.07 11.39
CA GLY A 39 -14.42 1.51 11.21
C GLY A 39 -13.70 0.73 10.11
N CYS A 40 -13.81 -0.61 10.13
CA CYS A 40 -13.21 -1.47 9.12
C CYS A 40 -13.75 -1.19 7.71
N GLU A 41 -15.06 -0.98 7.56
CA GLU A 41 -15.67 -0.61 6.28
C GLU A 41 -15.05 0.67 5.70
N TRP A 42 -14.88 1.69 6.53
CA TRP A 42 -14.29 2.96 6.11
C TRP A 42 -12.80 2.80 5.81
N PHE A 43 -12.06 2.08 6.65
CA PHE A 43 -10.66 1.78 6.39
C PHE A 43 -10.45 1.12 5.01
N ILE A 44 -11.28 0.14 4.66
CA ILE A 44 -11.22 -0.55 3.37
C ILE A 44 -11.63 0.39 2.23
N ALA A 45 -12.73 1.15 2.38
CA ALA A 45 -13.22 2.07 1.36
C ALA A 45 -12.20 3.16 0.98
N TYR A 46 -11.39 3.59 1.95
CA TYR A 46 -10.31 4.56 1.75
C TYR A 46 -8.96 3.91 1.36
N GLY A 47 -8.96 2.64 0.97
CA GLY A 47 -7.80 1.96 0.42
C GLY A 47 -6.78 1.46 1.44
N GLY A 48 -7.14 1.39 2.73
CA GLY A 48 -6.26 0.89 3.79
C GLY A 48 -5.89 -0.58 3.62
N ALA A 49 -6.82 -1.41 3.11
CA ALA A 49 -6.56 -2.83 2.84
C ALA A 49 -5.48 -3.04 1.77
N ALA A 50 -5.49 -2.23 0.71
CA ALA A 50 -4.48 -2.31 -0.34
C ALA A 50 -3.08 -2.01 0.21
N VAL A 51 -2.96 -0.95 1.03
CA VAL A 51 -1.68 -0.59 1.67
C VAL A 51 -1.22 -1.69 2.64
N LEU A 52 -2.13 -2.30 3.39
CA LEU A 52 -1.80 -3.37 4.33
C LEU A 52 -1.28 -4.61 3.61
N ILE A 53 -1.85 -4.93 2.43
CA ILE A 53 -1.41 -6.04 1.58
C ILE A 53 -0.02 -5.75 1.00
N THR A 54 0.24 -4.53 0.52
CA THR A 54 1.58 -4.15 0.03
C THR A 54 2.61 -4.27 1.15
N TRP A 55 2.33 -3.70 2.32
CA TRP A 55 3.22 -3.80 3.48
C TRP A 55 3.47 -5.25 3.91
N LEU A 56 2.41 -6.09 3.90
CA LEU A 56 2.55 -7.50 4.27
C LEU A 56 3.36 -8.28 3.23
N ARG A 57 3.22 -7.96 1.94
CA ARG A 57 4.06 -8.55 0.89
C ARG A 57 5.53 -8.18 1.10
N ASP A 58 5.82 -6.91 1.34
CA ASP A 58 7.19 -6.44 1.59
C ASP A 58 7.79 -7.09 2.86
N ALA A 59 6.99 -7.28 3.90
CA ALA A 59 7.43 -7.90 5.16
C ALA A 59 7.66 -9.42 5.02
N LEU A 60 6.90 -10.10 4.17
CA LEU A 60 7.01 -11.54 3.92
C LEU A 60 8.03 -11.88 2.83
N ASP A 61 8.32 -10.93 1.94
CA ASP A 61 9.37 -11.03 0.91
C ASP A 61 10.46 -9.96 1.11
N PRO A 62 11.17 -9.95 2.25
CA PRO A 62 12.25 -9.00 2.49
C PRO A 62 13.48 -9.26 1.58
N ALA A 63 13.46 -10.34 0.79
CA ALA A 63 14.52 -10.78 -0.11
C ALA A 63 14.15 -10.67 -1.60
N GLY A 64 13.00 -10.07 -1.94
CA GLY A 64 12.50 -9.93 -3.31
C GLY A 64 13.34 -9.03 -4.24
N GLU A 65 14.47 -8.50 -3.77
CA GLU A 65 15.50 -7.84 -4.58
C GLU A 65 16.66 -8.76 -5.02
N GLU A 66 16.40 -10.06 -5.21
CA GLU A 66 17.16 -10.86 -6.20
C GLU A 66 16.22 -11.69 -7.09
N GLY A 67 15.05 -11.15 -7.42
CA GLY A 67 14.24 -11.64 -8.54
C GLY A 67 14.95 -11.36 -9.87
N PRO A 68 14.89 -12.27 -10.87
CA PRO A 68 15.63 -12.15 -12.14
C PRO A 68 15.31 -10.89 -12.96
N ASP A 69 14.31 -10.09 -12.59
CA ASP A 69 13.96 -8.83 -13.25
C ASP A 69 14.93 -7.67 -12.93
N ALA A 70 15.59 -7.67 -11.76
CA ALA A 70 16.62 -6.66 -11.45
C ALA A 70 17.88 -6.83 -12.34
N LEU A 71 18.20 -8.07 -12.69
CA LEU A 71 19.28 -8.39 -13.63
C LEU A 71 18.93 -8.05 -15.09
N VAL A 72 17.65 -7.96 -15.44
CA VAL A 72 17.22 -7.59 -16.80
C VAL A 72 17.35 -6.08 -17.01
N ASP A 73 16.98 -5.27 -16.01
CA ASP A 73 17.06 -3.81 -16.12
C ASP A 73 18.53 -3.31 -16.13
N GLU A 74 19.41 -3.97 -15.37
CA GLU A 74 20.85 -3.69 -15.39
C GLU A 74 21.53 -4.14 -16.70
N ARG A 75 21.05 -5.23 -17.34
CA ARG A 75 21.56 -5.66 -18.65
C ARG A 75 21.11 -4.74 -19.78
N VAL A 76 19.87 -4.28 -19.77
CA VAL A 76 19.32 -3.40 -20.81
C VAL A 76 19.98 -2.02 -20.79
N THR A 77 20.26 -1.48 -19.60
CA THR A 77 21.02 -0.22 -19.48
C THR A 77 22.48 -0.36 -19.90
N ARG A 78 23.14 -1.49 -19.59
CA ARG A 78 24.53 -1.74 -20.04
C ARG A 78 24.63 -1.91 -21.56
N ILE A 79 23.69 -2.61 -22.21
CA ILE A 79 23.68 -2.76 -23.68
C ILE A 79 23.44 -1.42 -24.37
N ARG A 80 22.55 -0.58 -23.84
CA ARG A 80 22.26 0.74 -24.42
C ARG A 80 23.46 1.69 -24.41
N ARG A 81 24.36 1.56 -23.43
CA ARG A 81 25.58 2.38 -23.33
C ARG A 81 26.63 2.00 -24.37
N VAL A 82 26.75 0.71 -24.70
CA VAL A 82 27.72 0.23 -25.71
C VAL A 82 27.31 0.65 -27.13
N VAL A 83 26.01 0.78 -27.41
CA VAL A 83 25.52 1.19 -28.74
C VAL A 83 25.78 2.68 -29.04
N THR A 84 25.80 3.55 -28.03
CA THR A 84 26.05 4.98 -28.22
C THR A 84 27.52 5.35 -28.45
N GLU A 85 28.47 4.50 -28.08
CA GLU A 85 29.91 4.79 -28.27
C GLU A 85 30.44 4.36 -29.63
N GLN A 86 29.76 3.45 -30.35
CA GLN A 86 30.17 3.04 -31.71
C GLN A 86 29.57 3.86 -32.86
N SER A 87 28.74 4.87 -32.55
CA SER A 87 28.09 5.71 -33.57
C SER A 87 28.75 7.08 -33.75
N THR A 88 29.85 7.34 -33.03
CA THR A 88 30.58 8.63 -33.09
C THR A 88 32.04 8.40 -33.47
N GLU A 89 32.28 7.54 -34.45
CA GLU A 89 33.58 7.44 -35.11
C GLU A 89 33.36 7.05 -36.57
N ASP A 90 32.94 8.04 -37.36
CA ASP A 90 33.22 8.19 -38.80
C ASP A 90 32.94 9.65 -39.22
#